data_AF-A0A1F7GV90-F1
#
_entry.id   AF-A0A1F7GV90-F1
#
_cell.length_a   1.000
_cell.length_b   1.000
_cell.length_c   1.000
_cell.angle_alpha   90.00
_cell.angle_beta   90.00
_cell.angle_gamma   90.00
#
_symmetry.space_group_name_H-M   'P 1'
#
loop_
_entity.id
_entity.type
_entity.pdbx_description
1 polymer ?
#
loop_
_entity_poly.entity_id
_entity_poly.type
_entity_poly.pdbx_seq_one_letter_code
_entity_poly.pdbx_strand_id
1 'polypeptide(L)'
;MKEDNMIAYLKNKYILTAFKALLFFAFIHILFVILYAIKMKDIEALNIFNILQFNLLFPQLVGGGAKFFFSYLFLIVVYVAILKTHK
;
A
#
# COMPACT_ATOMS: atom_id res chain seq x y z
N MET A 1 -15.69 21.19 -10.49
CA MET A 1 -15.87 21.16 -9.02
C MET A 1 -14.83 22.13 -8.45
N LYS A 2 -15.25 23.28 -7.91
CA LYS A 2 -14.34 24.38 -7.51
C LYS A 2 -13.40 23.93 -6.38
N GLU A 3 -12.13 24.34 -6.45
CA GLU A 3 -11.07 24.04 -5.46
C GLU A 3 -11.49 24.32 -4.01
N ASP A 4 -12.34 25.32 -3.79
CA ASP A 4 -12.88 25.69 -2.47
C ASP A 4 -13.65 24.54 -1.79
N ASN A 5 -14.37 23.72 -2.56
CA ASN A 5 -15.13 22.59 -2.02
C ASN A 5 -14.22 21.43 -1.61
N MET A 6 -13.06 21.27 -2.27
CA MET A 6 -12.09 20.22 -1.97
C MET A 6 -11.36 20.51 -0.66
N ILE A 7 -11.03 21.78 -0.40
CA ILE A 7 -10.41 22.24 0.86
C ILE A 7 -11.39 22.10 2.03
N ALA A 8 -12.68 22.43 1.83
CA ALA A 8 -13.72 22.22 2.84
C ALA A 8 -13.95 20.72 3.14
N TYR A 9 -13.87 19.85 2.13
CA TYR A 9 -13.98 18.39 2.26
C TYR A 9 -12.79 17.80 3.06
N LEU A 10 -11.57 18.28 2.83
CA LEU A 10 -10.38 17.87 3.60
C LEU A 10 -10.37 18.38 5.05
N LYS A 11 -11.01 19.54 5.32
CA LYS A 11 -11.23 20.05 6.69
C LYS A 11 -12.34 19.33 7.45
N ASN A 12 -13.07 18.42 6.79
CA ASN A 12 -14.11 17.66 7.44
C ASN A 12 -13.47 16.66 8.43
N LYS A 13 -13.76 16.86 9.72
CA LYS A 13 -13.29 16.02 10.83
C LYS A 13 -13.49 14.53 10.56
N TYR A 14 -14.58 14.14 9.90
CA TYR A 14 -14.88 12.75 9.58
C TYR A 14 -13.93 12.14 8.56
N ILE A 15 -13.56 12.88 7.50
CA ILE A 15 -12.65 12.39 6.46
C ILE A 15 -11.24 12.26 6.98
N LEU A 16 -10.77 13.25 7.76
CA LEU A 16 -9.48 13.18 8.43
C LEU A 16 -9.42 11.99 9.40
N THR A 17 -10.51 11.74 10.14
CA THR A 17 -10.59 10.62 11.08
C THR A 17 -10.60 9.28 10.34
N ALA A 18 -11.35 9.16 9.24
CA ALA A 18 -11.36 7.97 8.40
C ALA A 18 -9.98 7.69 7.81
N PHE A 19 -9.25 8.71 7.33
CA PHE A 19 -7.89 8.55 6.82
C PHE A 19 -6.92 8.09 7.90
N LYS A 20 -6.99 8.67 9.11
CA LYS A 20 -6.19 8.22 10.26
C LYS A 20 -6.50 6.78 10.65
N ALA A 21 -7.78 6.39 10.66
CA ALA A 21 -8.20 5.03 10.93
C ALA A 21 -7.66 4.07 9.86
N LEU A 22 -7.74 4.44 8.59
CA LEU A 22 -7.20 3.65 7.48
C LEU A 22 -5.70 3.43 7.63
N LEU A 23 -4.93 4.47 7.97
CA LEU A 23 -3.49 4.34 8.23
C LEU A 23 -3.20 3.43 9.44
N PHE A 24 -3.98 3.55 10.51
CA PHE A 24 -3.85 2.70 11.69
C PHE A 24 -4.10 1.22 11.34
N PHE A 25 -5.19 0.92 10.61
CA PHE A 25 -5.48 -0.44 10.18
C PHE A 25 -4.40 -0.98 9.22
N ALA A 26 -3.89 -0.14 8.31
CA ALA A 26 -2.79 -0.52 7.44
C ALA A 26 -1.52 -0.89 8.25
N PHE A 27 -1.17 -0.10 9.28
CA PHE A 27 -0.04 -0.40 10.15
C PHE A 27 -0.22 -1.71 10.92
N ILE A 28 -1.38 -1.91 11.55
CA ILE A 28 -1.68 -3.15 12.27
C ILE A 28 -1.67 -4.35 11.33
N HIS A 29 -2.19 -4.21 10.11
CA HIS A 29 -2.16 -5.26 9.10
C HIS A 29 -0.71 -5.64 8.75
N ILE A 30 0.16 -4.67 8.47
CA ILE A 30 1.58 -4.91 8.21
C ILE A 30 2.24 -5.64 9.38
N LEU A 31 1.95 -5.24 10.63
CA LEU A 31 2.47 -5.91 11.82
C LEU A 31 2.06 -7.40 11.86
N PHE A 32 0.79 -7.71 11.58
CA PHE A 32 0.32 -9.10 11.51
C PHE A 32 0.97 -9.88 10.38
N VAL A 33 1.17 -9.27 9.20
CA VAL A 33 1.86 -9.91 8.08
C VAL A 33 3.31 -10.24 8.46
N ILE A 34 4.01 -9.35 9.16
CA ILE A 34 5.37 -9.60 9.66
C ILE A 34 5.38 -10.78 10.64
N LEU A 35 4.48 -10.76 11.64
CA LEU A 35 4.38 -11.86 12.61
C LEU A 35 4.04 -13.19 11.93
N TYR A 36 3.17 -13.16 10.92
CA TYR A 36 2.82 -14.33 10.12
C TYR A 36 4.03 -14.86 9.34
N ALA A 37 4.75 -13.98 8.64
CA ALA A 37 5.94 -14.34 7.86
C ALA A 37 7.02 -14.99 8.74
N ILE A 38 7.26 -14.44 9.94
CA ILE A 38 8.19 -15.00 10.92
C ILE A 38 7.72 -16.38 11.39
N LYS A 39 6.43 -16.50 11.77
CA LYS A 39 5.85 -17.74 12.30
C LYS A 39 5.87 -18.87 11.26
N MET A 40 5.54 -18.56 10.01
CA MET A 40 5.46 -19.54 8.92
C MET A 40 6.78 -19.73 8.16
N LYS A 41 7.81 -18.93 8.49
CA LYS A 41 9.08 -18.84 7.73
C LYS A 41 8.87 -18.55 6.24
N ASP A 42 7.77 -17.87 5.92
CA ASP A 42 7.38 -17.52 4.55
C ASP A 42 7.68 -16.04 4.30
N ILE A 43 8.84 -15.77 3.72
CA ILE A 43 9.28 -14.41 3.37
C ILE A 43 8.44 -13.87 2.21
N GLU A 44 7.80 -14.72 1.40
CA GLU A 44 6.94 -14.26 0.30
C GLU A 44 5.72 -13.51 0.81
N ALA A 45 5.24 -13.81 2.03
CA ALA A 45 4.16 -13.07 2.65
C ALA A 45 4.47 -11.55 2.82
N LEU A 46 5.75 -11.16 2.89
CA LEU A 46 6.18 -9.76 2.98
C LEU A 46 6.22 -9.05 1.62
N ASN A 47 6.01 -9.77 0.53
CA ASN A 47 5.99 -9.17 -0.80
C ASN A 47 4.77 -8.24 -0.94
N ILE A 48 5.00 -7.02 -1.43
CA ILE A 48 3.95 -5.99 -1.54
C ILE A 48 2.81 -6.41 -2.44
N PHE A 49 3.07 -7.18 -3.49
CA PHE A 49 2.02 -7.72 -4.34
C PHE A 49 1.19 -8.80 -3.64
N ASN A 50 1.76 -9.53 -2.68
CA ASN A 50 0.99 -10.44 -1.85
C ASN A 50 0.15 -9.68 -0.82
N ILE A 51 0.71 -8.64 -0.18
CA ILE A 51 -0.01 -7.78 0.78
C ILE A 51 -1.18 -7.08 0.10
N LEU A 52 -0.95 -6.50 -1.08
CA LEU A 52 -1.99 -5.81 -1.87
C LEU A 52 -2.88 -6.78 -2.67
N GLN A 53 -2.66 -8.10 -2.54
CA GLN A 53 -3.35 -9.15 -3.29
C GLN A 53 -3.40 -8.90 -4.81
N PHE A 54 -2.33 -8.37 -5.39
CA PHE A 54 -2.22 -8.12 -6.83
C PHE A 54 -2.32 -9.39 -7.67
N ASN A 55 -2.08 -10.56 -7.07
CA ASN A 55 -2.35 -11.84 -7.73
C ASN A 55 -3.83 -12.00 -8.12
N LEU A 56 -4.77 -11.34 -7.43
CA LEU A 56 -6.19 -11.36 -7.81
C LEU A 56 -6.44 -10.55 -9.10
N LEU A 57 -5.68 -9.48 -9.31
CA LEU A 57 -5.79 -8.62 -10.50
C LEU A 57 -4.93 -9.13 -11.65
N PHE A 58 -3.80 -9.76 -11.33
CA PHE A 58 -2.80 -10.25 -12.26
C PHE A 58 -2.25 -11.61 -11.79
N PRO A 59 -3.02 -12.70 -11.98
CA PRO A 59 -2.69 -14.04 -11.46
C PRO A 59 -1.41 -14.66 -12.03
N GLN A 60 -0.79 -14.02 -13.02
CA GLN A 60 0.45 -14.48 -13.67
C GLN A 60 1.65 -13.56 -13.44
N LEU A 61 1.56 -12.57 -12.54
CA LEU A 61 2.73 -11.78 -12.16
C LEU A 61 3.75 -12.69 -11.45
N VAL A 62 4.78 -13.02 -12.22
CA VAL A 62 5.99 -13.82 -11.96
C VAL A 62 6.16 -14.31 -10.52
N GLY A 63 6.27 -15.63 -10.34
CA GLY A 63 6.54 -16.26 -9.04
C GLY A 63 7.99 -16.11 -8.57
N GLY A 64 8.21 -16.36 -7.28
CA GLY A 64 9.55 -16.37 -6.66
C GLY A 64 10.28 -15.02 -6.70
N GLY A 65 11.60 -15.04 -6.89
CA GLY A 65 12.47 -13.85 -6.76
C GLY A 65 12.15 -12.70 -7.72
N ALA A 66 11.62 -12.98 -8.91
CA ALA A 66 11.21 -11.93 -9.85
C ALA A 66 10.00 -11.13 -9.33
N LYS A 67 9.11 -11.76 -8.55
CA LYS A 67 8.01 -11.08 -7.86
C LYS A 67 8.51 -9.98 -6.95
N PHE A 68 9.61 -10.25 -6.24
CA PHE A 68 10.23 -9.27 -5.36
C PHE A 68 10.76 -8.10 -6.16
N PHE A 69 11.50 -8.35 -7.24
CA PHE A 69 12.02 -7.29 -8.12
C PHE A 69 10.91 -6.37 -8.63
N PHE A 70 9.83 -6.93 -9.18
CA PHE A 70 8.71 -6.12 -9.67
C PHE A 70 7.97 -5.39 -8.54
N SER A 71 7.87 -5.98 -7.34
CA SER A 71 7.26 -5.32 -6.19
C SER A 71 8.06 -4.09 -5.72
N TYR A 72 9.40 -4.17 -5.75
CA TYR A 72 10.27 -3.03 -5.46
C TYR A 72 10.20 -1.98 -6.57
N LEU A 73 10.20 -2.40 -7.83
CA LEU A 73 10.06 -1.49 -8.97
C LEU A 73 8.74 -0.70 -8.90
N PHE A 74 7.64 -1.37 -8.54
CA PHE A 74 6.34 -0.72 -8.33
C PHE A 74 6.42 0.35 -7.23
N LEU A 75 7.05 0.04 -6.09
CA LEU A 75 7.28 1.00 -5.01
C LEU A 75 8.03 2.25 -5.49
N ILE A 76 9.09 2.05 -6.27
CA ILE A 76 9.89 3.15 -6.84
C ILE A 76 9.02 4.03 -7.74
N VAL A 77 8.20 3.43 -8.61
CA VAL A 77 7.29 4.17 -9.50
C VAL A 77 6.27 4.98 -8.69
N VAL A 78 5.66 4.38 -7.68
CA VAL A 78 4.71 5.07 -6.78
C VAL A 78 5.40 6.24 -6.08
N TYR A 79 6.60 6.03 -5.54
CA TYR A 79 7.36 7.08 -4.86
C TYR A 79 7.70 8.25 -5.80
N VAL A 80 8.16 7.97 -7.02
CA VAL A 80 8.46 9.01 -8.03
C VAL A 80 7.19 9.76 -8.43
N ALA A 81 6.05 9.08 -8.57
CA ALA A 81 4.77 9.73 -8.87
C ALA A 81 4.33 10.69 -7.75
N ILE A 82 4.50 10.29 -6.48
CA ILE A 82 4.24 11.15 -5.33
C ILE A 82 5.17 12.37 -5.35
N LEU A 83 6.48 12.18 -5.54
CA LEU A 83 7.45 13.27 -5.62
C LEU A 83 7.12 14.28 -6.72
N LYS A 84 6.66 13.81 -7.89
CA LYS A 84 6.28 14.68 -9.01
C LYS A 84 5.01 15.48 -8.71
N THR A 85 4.12 14.97 -7.86
CA THR A 85 2.85 15.63 -7.49
C THR A 85 3.05 16.69 -6.40
N HIS A 86 4.10 16.56 -5.58
CA HIS A 86 4.43 17.50 -4.50
C HIS A 86 5.50 18.55 -4.88
N LYS A 87 5.98 18.55 -6.14
CA LYS A 87 6.75 19.64 -6.74
C LYS A 87 5.81 20.59 -7.48
#